data_AF-A0A940Q1C1-F1
#
_entry.id   AF-A0A940Q1C1-F1
#
_cell.length_a   1.000
_cell.length_b   1.000
_cell.length_c   1.000
_cell.angle_alpha   90.00
_cell.angle_beta   90.00
_cell.angle_gamma   90.00
#
_symmetry.space_group_name_H-M   'P 1'
#
loop_
_entity.id
_entity.type
_entity.pdbx_description
1 polymer ?
#
loop_
_entity_poly.entity_id
_entity_poly.type
_entity_poly.pdbx_seq_one_letter_code
_entity_poly.pdbx_strand_id
1 'polypeptide(L)'
;MVTDNLQKKFHLISFTVRMLIIGFLVFCAVQMFALHIVSDATVQSDSSGFYGHNYCGTFFIDITRDNSFIDENSYLNAIQPDSNPVIQDILLNTASVVMLLSLLIFLHRADKQTIHSKRTAWLLLLSGGLYAAGNTVVEIQLLTSQRDGLKGIMATQSYYPQLYAVYGIPLLIIAYGLILLYYEQISRGKSVIPVQRALKICTWLTAISAFGFMLWRFVVRCYELFSKDNARLPFYSVLLDLPKSECVSDSAYTKILVFRFVKDLPVFAASAIAVLALIKLMHSAADGQTNTTENRRRLKLAALALAVSSVIFNLLGLVEVNMLNESFTGIYGDVTYTIGIRSGCEPMLYAFLLIIIEIYLQAIPQTEKAGNTYDRHSYC
;
A
#
# COMPACT_ATOMS: atom_id res chain seq x y z
N MET A 1 26.61 -24.08 6.69
CA MET A 1 25.34 -24.18 7.45
C MET A 1 24.53 -22.88 7.51
N VAL A 2 25.01 -21.77 8.09
CA VAL A 2 24.23 -20.50 8.14
C VAL A 2 24.08 -19.87 6.74
N THR A 3 25.11 -19.93 5.92
CA THR A 3 25.14 -19.46 4.52
C THR A 3 24.21 -20.27 3.60
N ASP A 4 24.18 -21.60 3.73
CA ASP A 4 23.32 -22.47 2.89
C ASP A 4 21.83 -22.26 3.15
N ASN A 5 21.45 -21.98 4.39
CA ASN A 5 20.04 -21.72 4.76
C ASN A 5 19.58 -20.35 4.21
N LEU A 6 20.46 -19.34 4.23
CA LEU A 6 20.14 -18.03 3.67
C LEU A 6 20.02 -18.08 2.13
N GLN A 7 20.87 -18.88 1.46
CA GLN A 7 20.78 -19.09 0.02
C GLN A 7 19.45 -19.72 -0.39
N LYS A 8 18.97 -20.75 0.33
CA LYS A 8 17.65 -21.36 0.09
C LYS A 8 16.53 -20.33 0.22
N LYS A 9 16.61 -19.42 1.19
CA LYS A 9 15.63 -18.33 1.37
C LYS A 9 15.64 -17.33 0.22
N PHE A 10 16.83 -16.91 -0.25
CA PHE A 10 16.92 -16.02 -1.42
C PHE A 10 16.35 -16.67 -2.67
N HIS A 11 16.68 -17.93 -2.90
CA HIS A 11 16.15 -18.67 -4.04
C HIS A 11 14.62 -18.78 -3.97
N LEU A 12 14.07 -19.11 -2.80
CA LEU A 12 12.63 -19.19 -2.59
C LEU A 12 11.93 -17.85 -2.84
N ILE A 13 12.47 -16.73 -2.33
CA ILE A 13 11.91 -15.40 -2.58
C ILE A 13 11.99 -15.08 -4.08
N SER A 14 13.14 -15.28 -4.70
CA SER A 14 13.34 -15.01 -6.14
C SER A 14 12.38 -15.82 -7.00
N PHE A 15 12.23 -17.12 -6.70
CA PHE A 15 11.29 -18.01 -7.36
C PHE A 15 9.84 -17.54 -7.15
N THR A 16 9.42 -17.31 -5.90
CA THR A 16 8.05 -16.91 -5.57
C THR A 16 7.67 -15.60 -6.25
N VAL A 17 8.51 -14.57 -6.17
CA VAL A 17 8.22 -13.27 -6.80
C VAL A 17 8.19 -13.39 -8.32
N ARG A 18 9.08 -14.18 -8.94
CA ARG A 18 9.00 -14.44 -10.40
C ARG A 18 7.71 -15.15 -10.79
N MET A 19 7.29 -16.17 -10.03
CA MET A 19 6.04 -16.88 -10.28
C MET A 19 4.83 -15.96 -10.12
N LEU A 20 4.83 -15.06 -9.13
CA LEU A 20 3.79 -14.05 -8.96
C LEU A 20 3.75 -13.06 -10.13
N ILE A 21 4.90 -12.59 -10.61
CA ILE A 21 4.98 -11.72 -11.79
C ILE A 21 4.45 -12.44 -13.04
N ILE A 22 4.85 -13.68 -13.28
CA ILE A 22 4.36 -14.48 -14.40
C ILE A 22 2.84 -14.67 -14.27
N GLY A 23 2.36 -15.06 -13.10
CA GLY A 23 0.92 -15.23 -12.83
C GLY A 23 0.14 -13.94 -13.08
N PHE A 24 0.66 -12.80 -12.64
CA PHE A 24 0.06 -11.48 -12.90
C PHE A 24 0.03 -11.15 -14.41
N LEU A 25 1.14 -11.35 -15.13
CA LEU A 25 1.18 -11.11 -16.57
C LEU A 25 0.22 -12.02 -17.34
N VAL A 26 0.14 -13.31 -16.96
CA VAL A 26 -0.83 -14.26 -17.55
C VAL A 26 -2.26 -13.83 -17.22
N PHE A 27 -2.54 -13.43 -15.99
CA PHE A 27 -3.85 -12.91 -15.60
C PHE A 27 -4.22 -11.68 -16.43
N CYS A 28 -3.34 -10.69 -16.56
CA CYS A 28 -3.57 -9.52 -17.42
C CYS A 28 -3.77 -9.91 -18.89
N ALA A 29 -2.99 -10.84 -19.43
CA ALA A 29 -3.15 -11.29 -20.81
C ALA A 29 -4.50 -11.98 -21.04
N VAL A 30 -4.94 -12.83 -20.09
CA VAL A 30 -6.26 -13.47 -20.12
C VAL A 30 -7.37 -12.42 -20.04
N GLN A 31 -7.26 -11.44 -19.15
CA GLN A 31 -8.24 -10.35 -19.03
C GLN A 31 -8.31 -9.52 -20.31
N MET A 32 -7.17 -9.13 -20.88
CA MET A 32 -7.12 -8.39 -22.14
C MET A 32 -7.70 -9.20 -23.31
N PHE A 33 -7.41 -10.49 -23.37
CA PHE A 33 -7.96 -11.39 -24.39
C PHE A 33 -9.48 -11.57 -24.23
N ALA A 34 -9.96 -11.73 -23.00
CA ALA A 34 -11.38 -11.78 -22.70
C ALA A 34 -12.09 -10.46 -23.06
N LEU A 35 -11.49 -9.31 -22.72
CA LEU A 35 -11.99 -7.99 -23.11
C LEU A 35 -12.07 -7.84 -24.63
N HIS A 36 -11.07 -8.34 -25.38
CA HIS A 36 -11.08 -8.28 -26.84
C HIS A 36 -12.16 -9.17 -27.46
N ILE A 37 -12.38 -10.37 -26.91
CA ILE A 37 -13.48 -11.26 -27.34
C ILE A 37 -14.85 -10.63 -27.04
N VAL A 38 -14.99 -10.00 -25.88
CA VAL A 38 -16.24 -9.37 -25.46
C VAL A 38 -16.47 -8.03 -26.18
N SER A 39 -15.43 -7.30 -26.58
CA SER A 39 -15.57 -6.05 -27.34
C SER A 39 -16.08 -6.25 -28.76
N ASP A 40 -15.80 -7.41 -29.36
CA ASP A 40 -16.30 -7.79 -30.69
C ASP A 40 -17.73 -8.37 -30.65
N ALA A 41 -18.18 -8.86 -29.49
CA ALA A 41 -19.58 -9.10 -29.24
C ALA A 41 -20.26 -7.74 -29.03
N THR A 42 -20.99 -7.24 -30.04
CA THR A 42 -21.84 -6.04 -29.95
C THR A 42 -22.36 -5.89 -28.52
N VAL A 43 -21.96 -4.82 -27.84
CA VAL A 43 -22.40 -4.47 -26.48
C VAL A 43 -23.91 -4.53 -26.48
N GLN A 44 -24.47 -5.70 -26.13
CA GLN A 44 -25.87 -5.82 -25.80
C GLN A 44 -25.98 -4.92 -24.58
N SER A 45 -26.70 -3.81 -24.74
CA SER A 45 -27.04 -2.91 -23.65
C SER A 45 -27.46 -3.78 -22.49
N ASP A 46 -26.60 -3.89 -21.48
CA ASP A 46 -26.94 -4.70 -20.33
C ASP A 46 -28.14 -4.02 -19.70
N SER A 47 -29.31 -4.64 -19.83
CA SER A 47 -30.59 -4.10 -19.35
C SER A 47 -30.59 -3.90 -17.83
N SER A 48 -29.57 -4.45 -17.14
CA SER A 48 -29.30 -4.24 -15.72
C SER A 48 -28.94 -2.80 -15.36
N GLY A 49 -28.46 -1.99 -16.32
CA GLY A 49 -27.94 -0.66 -16.05
C GLY A 49 -26.72 -0.66 -15.14
N PHE A 50 -26.00 -1.78 -15.00
CA PHE A 50 -24.82 -1.90 -14.17
C PHE A 50 -23.63 -1.10 -14.77
N TYR A 51 -22.91 -0.36 -13.93
CA TYR A 51 -21.69 0.35 -14.30
C TYR A 51 -20.44 -0.33 -13.72
N GLY A 52 -20.53 -0.79 -12.47
CA GLY A 52 -19.40 -1.38 -11.75
C GLY A 52 -19.66 -1.44 -10.26
N HIS A 53 -18.61 -1.66 -9.49
CA HIS A 53 -18.67 -1.65 -8.04
C HIS A 53 -17.62 -0.70 -7.47
N ASN A 54 -17.96 0.00 -6.38
CA ASN A 54 -16.98 0.72 -5.58
C ASN A 54 -16.75 -0.03 -4.28
N TYR A 55 -15.49 -0.13 -3.83
CA TYR A 55 -15.11 -0.94 -2.67
C TYR A 55 -14.45 -0.12 -1.56
N CYS A 56 -14.89 -0.31 -0.31
CA CYS A 56 -14.42 0.48 0.84
C CYS A 56 -13.28 -0.14 1.67
N GLY A 57 -12.78 -1.31 1.27
CA GLY A 57 -11.86 -2.08 2.11
C GLY A 57 -12.54 -3.09 3.03
N THR A 58 -13.87 -3.25 2.98
CA THR A 58 -14.57 -4.34 3.68
C THR A 58 -15.77 -4.87 2.90
N PHE A 59 -16.50 -4.00 2.21
CA PHE A 59 -17.59 -4.37 1.33
C PHE A 59 -17.61 -3.48 0.09
N PHE A 60 -18.32 -3.92 -0.95
CA PHE A 60 -18.59 -3.11 -2.13
C PHE A 60 -20.03 -2.62 -2.16
N ILE A 61 -20.25 -1.59 -2.96
CA ILE A 61 -21.56 -1.10 -3.36
C ILE A 61 -21.63 -1.14 -4.88
N ASP A 62 -22.80 -1.53 -5.39
CA ASP A 62 -23.04 -1.56 -6.82
C ASP A 62 -23.40 -0.17 -7.34
N ILE A 63 -22.75 0.20 -8.44
CA ILE A 63 -22.97 1.43 -9.17
C ILE A 63 -23.85 1.08 -10.35
N THR A 64 -25.07 1.58 -10.36
CA THR A 64 -26.03 1.38 -11.45
C THR A 64 -26.49 2.72 -11.99
N ARG A 65 -27.00 2.72 -13.23
CA ARG A 65 -27.65 3.86 -13.87
C ARG A 65 -28.66 4.52 -12.94
N ASP A 66 -29.52 3.69 -12.33
CA ASP A 66 -30.67 4.17 -11.57
C ASP A 66 -30.28 4.73 -10.21
N ASN A 67 -29.19 4.26 -9.60
CA ASN A 67 -28.80 4.68 -8.26
C ASN A 67 -27.71 5.77 -8.24
N SER A 68 -26.91 5.90 -9.30
CA SER A 68 -25.70 6.72 -9.32
C SER A 68 -25.69 7.84 -10.37
N PHE A 69 -26.56 7.78 -11.39
CA PHE A 69 -26.57 8.75 -12.48
C PHE A 69 -27.91 9.50 -12.58
N ILE A 70 -27.86 10.80 -12.86
CA ILE A 70 -29.04 11.69 -12.95
C ILE A 70 -29.97 11.22 -14.09
N ASP A 71 -29.38 10.83 -15.21
CA ASP A 71 -30.09 10.47 -16.44
C ASP A 71 -29.30 9.45 -17.28
N GLU A 72 -29.94 8.90 -18.31
CA GLU A 72 -29.34 7.90 -19.19
C GLU A 72 -28.15 8.44 -20.00
N ASN A 73 -28.15 9.71 -20.41
CA ASN A 73 -27.02 10.28 -21.13
C ASN A 73 -25.80 10.42 -20.22
N SER A 74 -26.00 10.79 -18.96
CA SER A 74 -24.93 10.81 -17.95
C SER A 74 -24.30 9.43 -17.76
N TYR A 75 -25.10 8.36 -17.75
CA TYR A 75 -24.61 6.99 -17.71
C TYR A 75 -23.88 6.59 -19.00
N LEU A 76 -24.46 6.88 -20.17
CA LEU A 76 -23.87 6.57 -21.48
C LEU A 76 -22.53 7.30 -21.70
N ASN A 77 -22.41 8.55 -21.24
CA ASN A 77 -21.16 9.30 -21.30
C ASN A 77 -20.08 8.69 -20.39
N ALA A 78 -20.47 8.12 -19.24
CA ALA A 78 -19.54 7.51 -18.30
C ALA A 78 -18.99 6.15 -18.77
N ILE A 79 -19.70 5.43 -19.65
CA ILE A 79 -19.26 4.16 -20.25
C ILE A 79 -18.55 4.34 -21.59
N GLN A 80 -18.56 5.54 -22.17
CA GLN A 80 -17.82 5.82 -23.38
C GLN A 80 -16.31 5.82 -23.09
N PRO A 81 -15.50 5.16 -23.91
CA PRO A 81 -14.05 5.17 -23.74
C PRO A 81 -13.50 6.58 -23.93
N ASP A 82 -12.67 7.04 -22.98
CA ASP A 82 -12.01 8.34 -23.05
C ASP A 82 -11.18 8.48 -24.34
N SER A 83 -11.40 9.58 -25.06
CA SER A 83 -10.87 9.80 -26.41
C SER A 83 -9.39 10.21 -26.47
N ASN A 84 -8.69 10.34 -25.34
CA ASN A 84 -7.29 10.78 -25.34
C ASN A 84 -6.42 10.25 -24.17
N PRO A 85 -5.91 9.01 -24.24
CA PRO A 85 -5.05 8.47 -23.18
C PRO A 85 -3.56 8.32 -23.59
N VAL A 86 -3.19 8.60 -24.85
CA VAL A 86 -1.98 8.02 -25.46
C VAL A 86 -0.66 8.37 -24.75
N ILE A 87 -0.40 9.64 -24.41
CA ILE A 87 0.93 10.01 -23.84
C ILE A 87 1.07 9.57 -22.38
N GLN A 88 0.00 9.67 -21.60
CA GLN A 88 0.02 9.36 -20.18
C GLN A 88 0.04 7.86 -19.91
N ASP A 89 -0.72 7.09 -20.69
CA ASP A 89 -0.67 5.62 -20.64
C ASP A 89 0.71 5.10 -21.05
N ILE A 90 1.34 5.71 -22.06
CA ILE A 90 2.71 5.35 -22.46
C ILE A 90 3.69 5.60 -21.31
N LEU A 91 3.59 6.73 -20.61
CA LEU A 91 4.49 7.04 -19.49
C LEU A 91 4.26 6.11 -18.29
N LEU A 92 3.02 5.83 -17.92
CA LEU A 92 2.67 4.95 -16.79
C LEU A 92 3.06 3.49 -17.09
N ASN A 93 2.82 3.02 -18.32
CA ASN A 93 3.21 1.70 -18.77
C ASN A 93 4.74 1.56 -18.86
N THR A 94 5.43 2.57 -19.38
CA THR A 94 6.90 2.56 -19.45
C THR A 94 7.52 2.54 -18.05
N ALA A 95 7.02 3.37 -17.12
CA ALA A 95 7.49 3.37 -15.73
C ALA A 95 7.25 2.02 -15.05
N SER A 96 6.09 1.40 -15.29
CA SER A 96 5.74 0.08 -14.76
C SER A 96 6.64 -1.03 -15.31
N VAL A 97 6.95 -1.00 -16.61
CA VAL A 97 7.89 -1.95 -17.24
C VAL A 97 9.30 -1.78 -16.71
N VAL A 98 9.80 -0.54 -16.60
CA VAL A 98 11.14 -0.26 -16.07
C VAL A 98 11.25 -0.67 -14.59
N MET A 99 10.19 -0.48 -13.81
CA MET A 99 10.09 -0.94 -12.43
C MET A 99 10.15 -2.47 -12.34
N LEU A 100 9.33 -3.17 -13.13
CA LEU A 100 9.32 -4.65 -13.18
C LEU A 100 10.69 -5.20 -13.60
N LEU A 101 11.31 -4.64 -14.63
CA LEU A 101 12.66 -5.01 -15.06
C LEU A 101 13.70 -4.77 -13.96
N SER A 102 13.61 -3.64 -13.26
CA SER A 102 14.53 -3.31 -12.17
C SER A 102 14.40 -4.29 -10.99
N LEU A 103 13.16 -4.68 -10.63
CA LEU A 103 12.86 -5.70 -9.63
C LEU A 103 13.35 -7.09 -10.07
N LEU A 104 13.12 -7.49 -11.32
CA LEU A 104 13.58 -8.77 -11.85
C LEU A 104 15.11 -8.86 -11.89
N ILE A 105 15.80 -7.79 -12.29
CA ILE A 105 17.28 -7.72 -12.26
C ILE A 105 17.79 -7.77 -10.82
N PHE A 106 17.12 -7.09 -9.88
CA PHE A 106 17.43 -7.17 -8.46
C PHE A 106 17.30 -8.60 -7.93
N LEU A 107 16.17 -9.28 -8.17
CA LEU A 107 15.91 -10.65 -7.75
C LEU A 107 16.87 -11.66 -8.40
N HIS A 108 17.28 -11.43 -9.64
CA HIS A 108 18.28 -12.25 -10.31
C HIS A 108 19.68 -12.10 -9.70
N ARG A 109 20.08 -10.87 -9.35
CA ARG A 109 21.34 -10.63 -8.65
C ARG A 109 21.35 -11.15 -7.22
N ALA A 110 20.18 -11.17 -6.59
CA ALA A 110 19.99 -11.80 -5.30
C ALA A 110 20.28 -13.29 -5.31
N ASP A 111 19.73 -13.99 -6.29
CA ASP A 111 19.95 -15.41 -6.52
C ASP A 111 21.44 -15.71 -6.80
N LYS A 112 22.13 -14.80 -7.49
CA LYS A 112 23.57 -14.90 -7.81
C LYS A 112 24.52 -14.36 -6.73
N GLN A 113 24.04 -13.99 -5.54
CA GLN A 113 24.85 -13.42 -4.44
C GLN A 113 25.63 -12.14 -4.80
N THR A 114 25.19 -11.40 -5.82
CA THR A 114 25.82 -10.12 -6.25
C THR A 114 25.01 -8.91 -5.78
N ILE A 115 24.25 -9.08 -4.69
CA ILE A 115 23.35 -8.07 -4.10
C ILE A 115 24.11 -6.79 -3.77
N HIS A 116 25.35 -6.91 -3.30
CA HIS A 116 26.17 -5.79 -2.84
C HIS A 116 26.86 -5.00 -3.96
N SER A 117 26.39 -5.15 -5.21
CA SER A 117 26.89 -4.34 -6.33
C SER A 117 26.24 -2.96 -6.36
N LYS A 118 27.00 -1.93 -6.77
CA LYS A 118 26.49 -0.56 -7.01
C LYS A 118 25.21 -0.52 -7.81
N ARG A 119 25.17 -1.34 -8.85
CA ARG A 119 24.05 -1.37 -9.78
C ARG A 119 22.77 -1.86 -9.10
N THR A 120 22.84 -2.60 -7.99
CA THR A 120 21.67 -3.14 -7.29
C THR A 120 20.96 -2.08 -6.44
N ALA A 121 21.72 -1.30 -5.66
CA ALA A 121 21.17 -0.21 -4.86
C ALA A 121 20.49 0.86 -5.74
N TRP A 122 21.14 1.25 -6.85
CA TRP A 122 20.57 2.21 -7.80
C TRP A 122 19.30 1.71 -8.50
N LEU A 123 19.20 0.40 -8.78
CA LEU A 123 17.97 -0.18 -9.35
C LEU A 123 16.80 -0.11 -8.37
N LEU A 124 17.03 -0.34 -7.08
CA LEU A 124 16.00 -0.17 -6.06
C LEU A 124 15.55 1.29 -5.97
N LEU A 125 16.50 2.23 -5.88
CA LEU A 125 16.20 3.67 -5.84
C LEU A 125 15.41 4.12 -7.08
N LEU A 126 15.82 3.67 -8.26
CA LEU A 126 15.12 3.96 -9.52
C LEU A 126 13.71 3.36 -9.52
N SER A 127 13.56 2.09 -9.13
CA SER A 127 12.26 1.42 -9.08
C SER A 127 11.28 2.09 -8.10
N GLY A 128 11.74 2.47 -6.91
CA GLY A 128 10.93 3.16 -5.92
C GLY A 128 10.55 4.57 -6.40
N GLY A 129 11.50 5.30 -6.99
CA GLY A 129 11.24 6.64 -7.54
C GLY A 129 10.24 6.62 -8.69
N LEU A 130 10.37 5.67 -9.63
CA LEU A 130 9.43 5.51 -10.75
C LEU A 130 8.03 5.10 -10.27
N TYR A 131 7.95 4.20 -9.28
CA TYR A 131 6.68 3.82 -8.66
C TYR A 131 5.98 5.03 -8.04
N ALA A 132 6.71 5.80 -7.21
CA ALA A 132 6.15 6.98 -6.55
C ALA A 132 5.70 8.05 -7.56
N ALA A 133 6.50 8.30 -8.61
CA ALA A 133 6.16 9.26 -9.66
C ALA A 133 4.91 8.83 -10.45
N GLY A 134 4.86 7.57 -10.89
CA GLY A 134 3.71 7.01 -11.61
C GLY A 134 2.42 7.11 -10.80
N ASN A 135 2.45 6.69 -9.53
CA ASN A 135 1.26 6.77 -8.67
C ASN A 135 0.87 8.21 -8.33
N THR A 136 1.83 9.13 -8.21
CA THR A 136 1.52 10.56 -8.01
C THR A 136 0.77 11.13 -9.21
N VAL A 137 1.19 10.76 -10.43
CA VAL A 137 0.52 11.19 -11.66
C VAL A 137 -0.91 10.67 -11.73
N VAL A 138 -1.14 9.39 -11.38
CA VAL A 138 -2.50 8.80 -11.33
C VAL A 138 -3.37 9.51 -10.29
N GLU A 139 -2.86 9.77 -9.08
CA GLU A 139 -3.64 10.45 -8.04
C GLU A 139 -3.97 11.90 -8.38
N ILE A 140 -3.06 12.62 -9.06
CA ILE A 140 -3.34 13.99 -9.52
C ILE A 140 -4.52 13.98 -10.50
N GLN A 141 -4.60 13.00 -11.40
CA GLN A 141 -5.75 12.89 -12.30
C GLN A 141 -7.04 12.67 -11.54
N LEU A 142 -7.04 11.72 -10.59
CA LEU A 142 -8.22 11.41 -9.77
C LEU A 142 -8.68 12.60 -8.94
N LEU A 143 -7.75 13.42 -8.46
CA LEU A 143 -8.06 14.67 -7.76
C LEU A 143 -8.77 15.69 -8.69
N THR A 144 -8.41 15.71 -9.97
CA THR A 144 -8.95 16.68 -10.96
C THR A 144 -10.14 16.16 -11.77
N SER A 145 -10.45 14.86 -11.70
CA SER A 145 -11.58 14.28 -12.44
C SER A 145 -12.90 14.63 -11.76
N GLN A 146 -13.53 15.74 -12.19
CA GLN A 146 -14.93 16.00 -11.86
C GLN A 146 -15.81 15.13 -12.77
N ARG A 147 -16.71 14.36 -12.15
CA ARG A 147 -17.75 13.61 -12.87
C ARG A 147 -19.07 14.37 -12.71
N ASP A 148 -19.49 15.03 -13.77
CA ASP A 148 -20.83 15.62 -13.87
C ASP A 148 -21.88 14.52 -14.05
N GLY A 149 -23.14 14.82 -13.72
CA GLY A 149 -24.25 13.88 -13.97
C GLY A 149 -24.47 12.80 -12.91
N LEU A 150 -23.86 12.91 -11.73
CA LEU A 150 -24.01 11.95 -10.62
C LEU A 150 -25.14 12.31 -9.66
N LYS A 151 -25.87 11.30 -9.17
CA LYS A 151 -26.91 11.42 -8.14
C LYS A 151 -26.71 10.42 -7.00
N GLY A 152 -27.59 10.49 -6.00
CA GLY A 152 -27.62 9.52 -4.90
C GLY A 152 -26.31 9.50 -4.14
N ILE A 153 -25.82 8.29 -3.82
CA ILE A 153 -24.59 8.10 -3.05
C ILE A 153 -23.36 8.75 -3.72
N MET A 154 -23.30 8.75 -5.06
CA MET A 154 -22.17 9.30 -5.81
C MET A 154 -22.16 10.83 -5.88
N ALA A 155 -23.28 11.49 -5.59
CA ALA A 155 -23.32 12.95 -5.51
C ALA A 155 -22.53 13.51 -4.32
N THR A 156 -22.26 12.70 -3.30
CA THR A 156 -21.52 13.11 -2.09
C THR A 156 -20.01 12.88 -2.17
N GLN A 157 -19.53 12.38 -3.30
CA GLN A 157 -18.14 11.97 -3.45
C GLN A 157 -17.17 13.13 -3.18
N SER A 158 -16.11 12.83 -2.46
CA SER A 158 -14.97 13.71 -2.29
C SER A 158 -13.69 12.91 -2.41
N TYR A 159 -12.59 13.54 -2.81
CA TYR A 159 -11.35 12.81 -3.01
C TYR A 159 -10.78 12.25 -1.69
N TYR A 160 -10.40 10.97 -1.72
CA TYR A 160 -9.69 10.28 -0.63
C TYR A 160 -8.24 10.00 -1.03
N PRO A 161 -7.26 10.75 -0.49
CA PRO A 161 -5.86 10.56 -0.86
C PRO A 161 -5.33 9.21 -0.35
N GLN A 162 -4.90 8.31 -1.25
CA GLN A 162 -4.33 7.02 -0.87
C GLN A 162 -2.81 7.09 -0.63
N LEU A 163 -2.36 8.01 0.24
CA LEU A 163 -0.93 8.26 0.48
C LEU A 163 -0.10 6.99 0.76
N TYR A 164 -0.68 5.99 1.42
CA TYR A 164 0.00 4.72 1.68
C TYR A 164 0.23 3.87 0.43
N ALA A 165 -0.76 3.78 -0.47
CA ALA A 165 -0.62 3.09 -1.76
C ALA A 165 0.40 3.79 -2.66
N VAL A 166 0.42 5.12 -2.60
CA VAL A 166 1.28 5.97 -3.44
C VAL A 166 2.72 5.96 -2.96
N TYR A 167 2.95 6.14 -1.65
CA TYR A 167 4.29 6.40 -1.10
C TYR A 167 4.80 5.35 -0.13
N GLY A 168 3.93 4.53 0.49
CA GLY A 168 4.34 3.56 1.51
C GLY A 168 5.29 2.47 0.96
N ILE A 169 4.90 1.82 -0.14
CA ILE A 169 5.72 0.78 -0.79
C ILE A 169 7.01 1.39 -1.38
N PRO A 170 6.95 2.49 -2.17
CA PRO A 170 8.16 3.17 -2.64
C PRO A 170 9.13 3.56 -1.56
N LEU A 171 8.63 4.08 -0.44
CA LEU A 171 9.47 4.50 0.67
C LEU A 171 10.25 3.33 1.26
N LEU A 172 9.63 2.16 1.44
CA LEU A 172 10.32 0.95 1.91
C LEU A 172 11.42 0.51 0.93
N ILE A 173 11.14 0.54 -0.37
CA ILE A 173 12.10 0.21 -1.42
C ILE A 173 13.27 1.20 -1.44
N ILE A 174 12.98 2.50 -1.38
CA ILE A 174 13.98 3.58 -1.35
C ILE A 174 14.84 3.48 -0.09
N ALA A 175 14.22 3.33 1.08
CA ALA A 175 14.92 3.18 2.35
C ALA A 175 15.89 2.00 2.30
N TYR A 176 15.45 0.85 1.79
CA TYR A 176 16.31 -0.31 1.63
C TYR A 176 17.43 -0.08 0.59
N GLY A 177 17.12 0.57 -0.54
CA GLY A 177 18.11 0.96 -1.54
C GLY A 177 19.20 1.89 -0.99
N LEU A 178 18.82 2.86 -0.13
CA LEU A 178 19.77 3.75 0.55
C LEU A 178 20.64 2.99 1.57
N ILE A 179 20.08 2.04 2.31
CA ILE A 179 20.85 1.19 3.24
C ILE A 179 21.90 0.37 2.48
N LEU A 180 21.53 -0.22 1.35
CA LEU A 180 22.47 -0.96 0.50
C LEU A 180 23.55 -0.05 -0.08
N LEU A 181 23.16 1.14 -0.56
CA LEU A 181 24.12 2.11 -1.10
C LEU A 181 25.12 2.57 -0.04
N TYR A 182 24.65 2.76 1.19
CA TYR A 182 25.49 3.10 2.34
C TYR A 182 26.51 2.00 2.61
N TYR A 183 26.06 0.75 2.73
CA TYR A 183 26.95 -0.40 2.97
C TYR A 183 28.01 -0.53 1.87
N GLU A 184 27.59 -0.40 0.62
CA GLU A 184 28.49 -0.48 -0.52
C GLU A 184 29.56 0.63 -0.50
N GLN A 185 29.18 1.88 -0.17
CA GLN A 185 30.13 2.98 -0.07
C GLN A 185 31.17 2.75 1.02
N ILE A 186 30.76 2.26 2.20
CA ILE A 186 31.70 1.85 3.27
C ILE A 186 32.66 0.78 2.76
N SER A 187 32.13 -0.29 2.18
CA SER A 187 32.94 -1.44 1.73
C SER A 187 34.02 -1.05 0.72
N ARG A 188 33.82 0.07 0.01
CA ARG A 188 34.72 0.61 -1.02
C ARG A 188 35.60 1.75 -0.52
N GLY A 189 35.56 2.08 0.79
CA GLY A 189 36.29 3.21 1.36
C GLY A 189 35.88 4.56 0.80
N LYS A 190 34.63 4.70 0.32
CA LYS A 190 34.10 5.95 -0.24
C LYS A 190 33.35 6.75 0.81
N SER A 191 33.24 8.07 0.58
CA SER A 191 32.44 8.95 1.45
C SER A 191 30.99 8.51 1.51
N VAL A 192 30.49 8.32 2.74
CA VAL A 192 29.10 7.95 3.03
C VAL A 192 28.21 9.14 3.38
N ILE A 193 28.80 10.32 3.57
CA ILE A 193 28.12 11.52 4.06
C ILE A 193 26.84 11.84 3.26
N PRO A 194 26.84 11.79 1.91
CA PRO A 194 25.63 12.07 1.14
C PRO A 194 24.49 11.09 1.42
N VAL A 195 24.82 9.79 1.55
CA VAL A 195 23.82 8.74 1.79
C VAL A 195 23.29 8.78 3.22
N GLN A 196 24.15 9.10 4.19
CA GLN A 196 23.72 9.35 5.58
C GLN A 196 22.72 10.50 5.66
N ARG A 197 23.01 11.62 4.96
CA ARG A 197 22.09 12.76 4.90
C ARG A 197 20.76 12.36 4.25
N ALA A 198 20.80 11.62 3.14
CA ALA A 198 19.59 11.12 2.48
C ALA A 198 18.74 10.23 3.42
N LEU A 199 19.35 9.26 4.11
CA LEU A 199 18.66 8.42 5.10
C LEU A 199 18.03 9.25 6.23
N LYS A 200 18.74 10.26 6.76
CA LYS A 200 18.22 11.15 7.81
C LYS A 200 17.06 12.00 7.31
N ILE A 201 17.14 12.53 6.10
CA ILE A 201 16.04 13.29 5.47
C ILE A 201 14.83 12.38 5.26
N CYS A 202 15.01 11.18 4.68
CA CYS A 202 13.94 10.19 4.53
C CYS A 202 13.31 9.82 5.87
N THR A 203 14.11 9.73 6.94
CA THR A 203 13.62 9.48 8.30
C THR A 203 12.68 10.58 8.78
N TRP A 204 13.09 11.84 8.64
CA TRP A 204 12.27 12.99 9.03
C TRP A 204 10.98 13.12 8.22
N LEU A 205 11.08 12.96 6.89
CA LEU A 205 9.92 12.99 6.00
C LEU A 205 8.93 11.87 6.36
N THR A 206 9.43 10.66 6.58
CA THR A 206 8.60 9.52 7.00
C THR A 206 7.89 9.82 8.32
N ALA A 207 8.61 10.36 9.30
CA ALA A 207 8.02 10.70 10.59
C ALA A 207 6.90 11.74 10.42
N ILE A 208 7.18 12.87 9.79
CA ILE A 208 6.22 13.97 9.65
C ILE A 208 4.99 13.52 8.87
N SER A 209 5.18 12.89 7.71
CA SER A 209 4.07 12.47 6.84
C SER A 209 3.24 11.35 7.47
N ALA A 210 3.87 10.31 8.02
CA ALA A 210 3.13 9.18 8.58
C ALA A 210 2.41 9.55 9.89
N PHE A 211 3.08 10.26 10.81
CA PHE A 211 2.43 10.70 12.05
C PHE A 211 1.34 11.72 11.77
N GLY A 212 1.57 12.68 10.86
CA GLY A 212 0.55 13.65 10.46
C GLY A 212 -0.69 12.97 9.87
N PHE A 213 -0.51 11.99 8.98
CA PHE A 213 -1.63 11.26 8.40
C PHE A 213 -2.35 10.38 9.42
N MET A 214 -1.63 9.65 10.27
CA MET A 214 -2.22 8.84 11.34
C MET A 214 -3.04 9.71 12.31
N LEU A 215 -2.50 10.87 12.71
CA LEU A 215 -3.19 11.82 13.58
C LEU A 215 -4.45 12.37 12.90
N TRP A 216 -4.36 12.81 11.65
CA TRP A 216 -5.51 13.28 10.89
C TRP A 216 -6.61 12.22 10.81
N ARG A 217 -6.26 10.98 10.45
CA ARG A 217 -7.22 9.86 10.39
C ARG A 217 -7.83 9.54 11.74
N PHE A 218 -7.04 9.57 12.81
CA PHE A 218 -7.55 9.36 14.16
C PHE A 218 -8.54 10.46 14.57
N VAL A 219 -8.21 11.73 14.31
CA VAL A 219 -9.09 12.87 14.58
C VAL A 219 -10.39 12.78 13.79
N VAL A 220 -10.33 12.42 12.50
CA VAL A 220 -11.54 12.20 11.67
C VAL A 220 -12.43 11.12 12.28
N ARG A 221 -11.85 9.99 12.69
CA ARG A 221 -12.60 8.89 13.31
C ARG A 221 -13.21 9.27 14.66
N CYS A 222 -12.49 10.04 15.48
CA CYS A 222 -13.04 10.62 16.71
C CYS A 222 -14.20 11.58 16.38
N TYR A 223 -14.03 12.47 15.41
CA TYR A 223 -15.07 13.40 15.01
C TYR A 223 -16.34 12.69 14.54
N GLU A 224 -16.22 11.64 13.74
CA GLU A 224 -17.36 10.83 13.29
C GLU A 224 -18.12 10.19 14.47
N LEU A 225 -17.43 9.78 15.54
CA LEU A 225 -18.08 9.22 16.73
C LEU A 225 -18.88 10.25 17.54
N PHE A 226 -18.41 11.49 17.58
CA PHE A 226 -18.99 12.55 18.41
C PHE A 226 -19.91 13.50 17.63
N SER A 227 -19.86 13.46 16.29
CA SER A 227 -20.71 14.25 15.42
C SER A 227 -22.12 13.65 15.29
N LYS A 228 -23.09 14.51 14.95
CA LYS A 228 -24.45 14.10 14.56
C LYS A 228 -24.60 13.90 13.04
N ASP A 229 -23.55 14.19 12.27
CA ASP A 229 -23.55 14.17 10.81
C ASP A 229 -23.26 12.78 10.22
N ASN A 230 -23.35 12.68 8.89
CA ASN A 230 -22.98 11.48 8.16
C ASN A 230 -21.48 11.20 8.34
N ALA A 231 -21.14 9.93 8.60
CA ALA A 231 -19.76 9.47 8.67
C ALA A 231 -19.24 9.24 7.24
N ARG A 232 -17.92 9.31 7.03
CA ARG A 232 -17.35 9.09 5.70
C ARG A 232 -16.66 7.74 5.56
N LEU A 233 -16.95 7.09 4.43
CA LEU A 233 -16.42 5.81 4.01
C LEU A 233 -15.37 6.01 2.93
N PRO A 234 -14.12 5.59 3.16
CA PRO A 234 -13.13 5.55 2.09
C PRO A 234 -13.44 4.40 1.14
N PHE A 235 -13.78 4.72 -0.10
CA PHE A 235 -13.97 3.83 -1.24
C PHE A 235 -12.88 4.09 -2.28
N TYR A 236 -11.89 3.22 -2.37
CA TYR A 236 -10.72 3.43 -3.24
C TYR A 236 -10.18 4.88 -3.12
N SER A 237 -10.32 5.72 -4.15
CA SER A 237 -9.86 7.13 -4.20
C SER A 237 -10.93 8.16 -3.87
N VAL A 238 -12.12 7.75 -3.41
CA VAL A 238 -13.20 8.65 -3.01
C VAL A 238 -13.68 8.37 -1.57
N LEU A 239 -14.20 9.39 -0.91
CA LEU A 239 -14.98 9.29 0.31
C LEU A 239 -16.46 9.41 -0.07
N LEU A 240 -17.28 8.47 0.40
CA LEU A 240 -18.74 8.54 0.30
C LEU A 240 -19.34 8.69 1.69
N ASP A 241 -20.46 9.41 1.79
CA ASP A 241 -21.18 9.52 3.06
C ASP A 241 -21.88 8.19 3.39
N LEU A 242 -21.81 7.76 4.65
CA LEU A 242 -22.68 6.75 5.23
C LEU A 242 -23.89 7.49 5.84
N PRO A 243 -25.06 7.45 5.20
CA PRO A 243 -26.15 8.34 5.53
C PRO A 243 -26.86 7.90 6.81
N LYS A 244 -26.85 8.76 7.84
CA LYS A 244 -27.55 8.48 9.11
C LYS A 244 -29.05 8.28 8.89
N SER A 245 -29.64 8.98 7.93
CA SER A 245 -31.06 8.90 7.58
C SER A 245 -31.51 7.55 7.03
N GLU A 246 -30.60 6.74 6.47
CA GLU A 246 -30.92 5.40 5.95
C GLU A 246 -30.70 4.30 6.97
N CYS A 247 -30.21 4.66 8.16
CA CYS A 247 -30.04 3.74 9.27
C CYS A 247 -31.37 3.52 10.00
N VAL A 248 -31.63 2.27 10.39
CA VAL A 248 -32.89 1.86 11.05
C VAL A 248 -33.10 2.53 12.42
N SER A 249 -32.02 3.01 13.07
CA SER A 249 -32.10 3.83 14.29
C SER A 249 -30.77 4.53 14.60
N ASP A 250 -30.84 5.63 15.36
CA ASP A 250 -29.66 6.31 15.92
C ASP A 250 -28.76 5.36 16.72
N SER A 251 -29.35 4.43 17.47
CA SER A 251 -28.58 3.45 18.26
C SER A 251 -27.80 2.48 17.37
N ALA A 252 -28.41 1.99 16.30
CA ALA A 252 -27.75 1.10 15.34
C ALA A 252 -26.61 1.85 14.62
N TYR A 253 -26.84 3.10 14.23
CA TYR A 253 -25.84 3.95 13.62
C TYR A 253 -24.62 4.15 14.53
N THR A 254 -24.84 4.54 15.80
CA THR A 254 -23.75 4.70 16.79
C THR A 254 -22.99 3.39 17.02
N LYS A 255 -23.69 2.25 17.13
CA LYS A 255 -23.04 0.94 17.30
C LYS A 255 -22.09 0.62 16.14
N ILE A 256 -22.50 0.92 14.91
CA ILE A 256 -21.66 0.73 13.73
C ILE A 256 -20.44 1.65 13.78
N LEU A 257 -20.62 2.93 14.08
CA LEU A 257 -19.47 3.85 14.19
C LEU A 257 -18.48 3.42 15.27
N VAL A 258 -18.97 3.00 16.45
CA VAL A 258 -18.13 2.47 17.53
C VAL A 258 -17.42 1.20 17.11
N PHE A 259 -18.13 0.26 16.47
CA PHE A 259 -17.54 -0.98 15.98
C PHE A 259 -16.41 -0.71 14.99
N ARG A 260 -16.63 0.22 14.05
CA ARG A 260 -15.64 0.61 13.04
C ARG A 260 -14.43 1.28 13.65
N PHE A 261 -14.64 2.14 14.66
CA PHE A 261 -13.54 2.71 15.44
C PHE A 261 -12.70 1.61 16.09
N VAL A 262 -13.34 0.67 16.81
CA VAL A 262 -12.66 -0.47 17.46
C VAL A 262 -11.93 -1.34 16.44
N LYS A 263 -12.54 -1.58 15.27
CA LYS A 263 -11.95 -2.35 14.18
C LYS A 263 -10.70 -1.68 13.59
N ASP A 264 -10.70 -0.36 13.45
CA ASP A 264 -9.57 0.38 12.89
C ASP A 264 -8.39 0.52 13.90
N LEU A 265 -8.63 0.42 15.22
CA LEU A 265 -7.59 0.57 16.25
C LEU A 265 -6.37 -0.37 16.10
N PRO A 266 -6.54 -1.69 15.87
CA PRO A 266 -5.42 -2.59 15.58
C PRO A 266 -4.56 -2.13 14.40
N VAL A 267 -5.20 -1.60 13.35
CA VAL A 267 -4.51 -1.10 12.16
C VAL A 267 -3.70 0.15 12.48
N PHE A 268 -4.26 1.08 13.27
CA PHE A 268 -3.53 2.25 13.75
C PHE A 268 -2.31 1.85 14.59
N ALA A 269 -2.48 0.95 15.55
CA ALA A 269 -1.40 0.50 16.42
C ALA A 269 -0.28 -0.21 15.63
N ALA A 270 -0.64 -1.14 14.75
CA ALA A 270 0.32 -1.85 13.90
C ALA A 270 1.06 -0.91 12.94
N SER A 271 0.35 0.07 12.35
CA SER A 271 0.96 1.09 11.50
C SER A 271 1.96 1.94 12.26
N ALA A 272 1.62 2.38 13.48
CA ALA A 272 2.53 3.14 14.34
C ALA A 272 3.79 2.33 14.69
N ILE A 273 3.64 1.05 15.05
CA ILE A 273 4.76 0.14 15.31
C ILE A 273 5.66 0.02 14.07
N ALA A 274 5.08 -0.19 12.90
CA ALA A 274 5.82 -0.34 11.65
C ALA A 274 6.58 0.94 11.26
N VAL A 275 5.93 2.10 11.36
CA VAL A 275 6.53 3.41 11.08
C VAL A 275 7.69 3.68 12.05
N LEU A 276 7.51 3.43 13.35
CA LEU A 276 8.57 3.58 14.34
C LEU A 276 9.75 2.63 14.08
N ALA A 277 9.48 1.39 13.70
CA ALA A 277 10.51 0.42 13.35
C ALA A 277 11.31 0.89 12.13
N LEU A 278 10.63 1.41 11.10
CA LEU A 278 11.25 1.94 9.88
C LEU A 278 12.11 3.18 10.15
N ILE A 279 11.60 4.14 10.93
CA ILE A 279 12.34 5.33 11.38
C ILE A 279 13.62 4.91 12.11
N LYS A 280 13.49 4.01 13.08
CA LYS A 280 14.64 3.51 13.86
C LYS A 280 15.63 2.75 12.99
N LEU A 281 15.18 1.98 12.00
CA LEU A 281 16.04 1.29 11.04
C LEU A 281 16.84 2.28 10.21
N MET A 282 16.19 3.26 9.57
CA MET A 282 16.85 4.24 8.71
C MET A 282 17.85 5.10 9.50
N HIS A 283 17.47 5.51 10.72
CA HIS A 283 18.37 6.26 11.60
C HIS A 283 19.58 5.41 12.01
N SER A 284 19.36 4.18 12.46
CA SER A 284 20.42 3.23 12.83
C SER A 284 21.36 2.95 11.65
N ALA A 285 20.81 2.78 10.45
CA ALA A 285 21.61 2.54 9.25
C ALA A 285 22.46 3.76 8.87
N ALA A 286 21.94 4.98 9.07
CA ALA A 286 22.71 6.21 8.86
C ALA A 286 23.93 6.30 9.80
N ASP A 287 23.86 5.67 10.98
CA ASP A 287 24.95 5.62 11.95
C ASP A 287 25.83 4.37 11.81
N GLY A 288 25.76 3.66 10.68
CA GLY A 288 26.61 2.49 10.41
C GLY A 288 26.06 1.16 10.92
N GLN A 289 25.03 1.19 11.76
CA GLN A 289 24.41 0.02 12.34
C GLN A 289 23.34 -0.52 11.40
N THR A 290 23.75 -1.26 10.38
CA THR A 290 22.87 -1.80 9.32
C THR A 290 22.28 -3.15 9.74
N ASN A 291 23.05 -4.24 9.68
CA ASN A 291 22.62 -5.58 10.08
C ASN A 291 22.94 -5.88 11.55
N THR A 292 22.11 -5.37 12.46
CA THR A 292 22.18 -5.68 13.90
C THR A 292 21.06 -6.65 14.31
N THR A 293 21.23 -7.38 15.42
CA THR A 293 20.17 -8.20 16.02
C THR A 293 18.93 -7.37 16.37
N GLU A 294 19.14 -6.15 16.86
CA GLU A 294 18.09 -5.20 17.22
C GLU A 294 17.29 -4.74 15.98
N ASN A 295 17.95 -4.38 14.88
CA ASN A 295 17.24 -3.99 13.65
C ASN A 295 16.45 -5.15 13.03
N ARG A 296 17.00 -6.36 13.04
CA ARG A 296 16.28 -7.56 12.61
C ARG A 296 15.06 -7.84 13.48
N ARG A 297 15.18 -7.68 14.80
CA ARG A 297 14.05 -7.82 15.73
C ARG A 297 12.95 -6.80 15.45
N ARG A 298 13.30 -5.53 15.20
CA ARG A 298 12.35 -4.46 14.86
C ARG A 298 11.54 -4.79 13.61
N LEU A 299 12.21 -5.26 12.54
CA LEU A 299 11.54 -5.62 11.29
C LEU A 299 10.60 -6.80 11.46
N LYS A 300 11.01 -7.85 12.18
CA LYS A 300 10.14 -9.00 12.48
C LYS A 300 8.92 -8.60 13.30
N LEU A 301 9.11 -7.77 14.32
CA LEU A 301 8.02 -7.31 15.17
C LEU A 301 7.03 -6.42 14.40
N ALA A 302 7.53 -5.53 13.53
CA ALA A 302 6.69 -4.73 12.64
C ALA A 302 5.89 -5.61 11.66
N ALA A 303 6.55 -6.56 11.01
CA ALA A 303 5.89 -7.50 10.09
C ALA A 303 4.81 -8.34 10.80
N LEU A 304 5.12 -8.84 12.00
CA LEU A 304 4.16 -9.60 12.80
C LEU A 304 2.96 -8.73 13.21
N ALA A 305 3.19 -7.51 13.68
CA ALA A 305 2.12 -6.59 14.07
C ALA A 305 1.17 -6.29 12.89
N LEU A 306 1.73 -6.05 11.70
CA LEU A 306 0.95 -5.82 10.48
C LEU A 306 0.17 -7.08 10.05
N ALA A 307 0.79 -8.26 10.10
CA ALA A 307 0.13 -9.52 9.77
C ALA A 307 -1.04 -9.82 10.72
N VAL A 308 -0.83 -9.69 12.04
CA VAL A 308 -1.88 -9.87 13.05
C VAL A 308 -2.99 -8.84 12.85
N SER A 309 -2.64 -7.58 12.59
CA SER A 309 -3.64 -6.55 12.33
C SER A 309 -4.46 -6.83 11.07
N SER A 310 -3.85 -7.37 10.01
CA SER A 310 -4.58 -7.77 8.79
C SER A 310 -5.60 -8.87 9.11
N VAL A 311 -5.20 -9.89 9.87
CA VAL A 311 -6.12 -10.97 10.27
C VAL A 311 -7.27 -10.44 11.11
N ILE A 312 -6.99 -9.64 12.15
CA ILE A 312 -8.02 -9.06 13.02
C ILE A 312 -8.99 -8.20 12.20
N PHE A 313 -8.46 -7.32 11.35
CA PHE A 313 -9.28 -6.43 10.53
C PHE A 313 -10.21 -7.20 9.60
N ASN A 314 -9.71 -8.26 8.95
CA ASN A 314 -10.51 -9.09 8.05
C ASN A 314 -11.61 -9.86 8.79
N LEU A 315 -11.30 -10.46 9.94
CA LEU A 315 -12.28 -11.17 10.77
C LEU A 315 -13.38 -10.23 11.27
N LEU A 316 -13.01 -9.03 11.75
CA LEU A 316 -13.97 -8.02 12.16
C LEU A 316 -14.74 -7.43 10.97
N GLY A 317 -14.16 -7.45 9.77
CA GLY A 317 -14.85 -7.02 8.56
C GLY A 317 -16.06 -7.90 8.22
N LEU A 318 -16.00 -9.20 8.49
CA LEU A 318 -17.16 -10.10 8.34
C LEU A 318 -18.32 -9.68 9.25
N VAL A 319 -18.00 -9.25 10.47
CA VAL A 319 -19.00 -8.77 11.44
C VAL A 319 -19.56 -7.41 11.02
N GLU A 320 -18.71 -6.51 10.49
CA GLU A 320 -19.15 -5.19 9.99
C GLU A 320 -20.23 -5.32 8.92
N VAL A 321 -20.07 -6.29 8.00
CA VAL A 321 -21.00 -6.52 6.90
C VAL A 321 -22.37 -6.95 7.42
N ASN A 322 -22.41 -7.90 8.36
CA ASN A 322 -23.66 -8.30 9.00
C ASN A 322 -24.30 -7.11 9.72
N MET A 323 -23.51 -6.31 10.44
CA MET A 323 -24.03 -5.12 11.12
C MET A 323 -24.63 -4.12 10.13
N LEU A 324 -23.98 -3.88 8.99
CA LEU A 324 -24.48 -2.98 7.94
C LEU A 324 -25.81 -3.48 7.36
N ASN A 325 -25.86 -4.75 6.96
CA ASN A 325 -27.07 -5.36 6.39
C ASN A 325 -28.25 -5.39 7.37
N GLU A 326 -27.99 -5.48 8.67
CA GLU A 326 -29.03 -5.41 9.71
C GLU A 326 -29.47 -3.98 10.05
N SER A 327 -28.58 -3.00 9.85
CA SER A 327 -28.77 -1.64 10.39
C SER A 327 -29.08 -0.58 9.34
N PHE A 328 -28.88 -0.87 8.05
CA PHE A 328 -29.11 0.07 6.96
C PHE A 328 -30.13 -0.49 5.97
N THR A 329 -30.82 0.43 5.32
CA THR A 329 -31.70 0.13 4.18
C THR A 329 -31.05 0.61 2.88
N GLY A 330 -31.64 0.27 1.74
CA GLY A 330 -31.12 0.67 0.43
C GLY A 330 -29.74 0.07 0.13
N ILE A 331 -28.88 0.84 -0.54
CA ILE A 331 -27.60 0.34 -1.09
C ILE A 331 -26.61 -0.08 0.02
N TYR A 332 -26.70 0.53 1.20
CA TYR A 332 -25.85 0.16 2.34
C TYR A 332 -26.34 -1.05 3.15
N GLY A 333 -27.59 -1.49 2.91
CA GLY A 333 -28.21 -2.67 3.55
C GLY A 333 -28.08 -3.97 2.76
N ASP A 334 -27.49 -3.95 1.57
CA ASP A 334 -27.27 -5.12 0.71
C ASP A 334 -25.79 -5.20 0.30
N VAL A 335 -24.92 -5.20 1.30
CA VAL A 335 -23.47 -5.20 1.09
C VAL A 335 -22.90 -6.61 1.24
N THR A 336 -22.01 -6.98 0.33
CA THR A 336 -21.31 -8.27 0.37
C THR A 336 -19.87 -8.09 0.85
N TYR A 337 -19.44 -8.96 1.75
CA TYR A 337 -18.06 -8.95 2.24
C TYR A 337 -17.08 -9.23 1.10
N THR A 338 -15.99 -8.48 1.11
CA THR A 338 -14.79 -8.91 0.40
C THR A 338 -13.61 -8.88 1.34
N ILE A 339 -12.67 -9.80 1.10
CA ILE A 339 -11.38 -9.77 1.78
C ILE A 339 -10.86 -8.35 1.67
N GLY A 340 -10.40 -7.80 2.80
CA GLY A 340 -9.80 -6.48 2.99
C GLY A 340 -8.51 -6.28 2.21
N ILE A 341 -8.44 -6.73 0.95
CA ILE A 341 -7.48 -6.32 -0.06
C ILE A 341 -7.85 -4.88 -0.42
N ARG A 342 -7.64 -3.97 0.53
CA ARG A 342 -7.72 -2.52 0.29
C ARG A 342 -6.83 -2.22 -0.90
N SER A 343 -7.37 -1.62 -1.96
CA SER A 343 -6.76 -0.55 -2.76
C SER A 343 -5.24 -0.33 -2.57
N GLY A 344 -4.41 -1.35 -2.83
CA GLY A 344 -2.96 -1.31 -2.59
C GLY A 344 -2.48 -1.01 -1.14
N CYS A 345 -3.34 -1.06 -0.12
CA CYS A 345 -3.06 -0.64 1.27
C CYS A 345 -3.25 -1.78 2.31
N GLU A 346 -3.24 -3.03 1.87
CA GLU A 346 -3.41 -4.18 2.74
C GLU A 346 -2.17 -4.38 3.64
N PRO A 347 -2.30 -4.52 4.99
CA PRO A 347 -1.15 -4.58 5.90
C PRO A 347 -0.20 -5.78 5.68
N MET A 348 -0.70 -6.93 5.25
CA MET A 348 0.11 -8.11 4.92
C MET A 348 1.09 -7.84 3.77
N LEU A 349 0.74 -7.02 2.77
CA LEU A 349 1.66 -6.63 1.70
C LEU A 349 2.91 -5.93 2.26
N TYR A 350 2.71 -5.01 3.20
CA TYR A 350 3.82 -4.36 3.92
C TYR A 350 4.58 -5.35 4.80
N ALA A 351 3.88 -6.28 5.47
CA ALA A 351 4.52 -7.33 6.25
C ALA A 351 5.46 -8.20 5.39
N PHE A 352 5.02 -8.61 4.20
CA PHE A 352 5.85 -9.36 3.25
C PHE A 352 7.06 -8.56 2.80
N LEU A 353 6.90 -7.28 2.47
CA LEU A 353 8.02 -6.41 2.10
C LEU A 353 9.05 -6.27 3.23
N LEU A 354 8.61 -6.10 4.48
CA LEU A 354 9.50 -6.02 5.64
C LEU A 354 10.24 -7.33 5.89
N ILE A 355 9.58 -8.48 5.71
CA ILE A 355 10.22 -9.81 5.82
C ILE A 355 11.29 -9.98 4.73
N ILE A 356 10.99 -9.58 3.49
CA ILE A 356 11.96 -9.58 2.40
C ILE A 356 13.16 -8.70 2.79
N ILE A 357 12.94 -7.44 3.16
CA ILE A 357 14.02 -6.52 3.59
C ILE A 357 14.85 -7.13 4.72
N GLU A 358 14.23 -7.76 5.72
CA GLU A 358 14.93 -8.40 6.84
C GLU A 358 15.85 -9.54 6.38
N ILE A 359 15.35 -10.44 5.52
CA ILE A 359 16.14 -11.56 4.98
C ILE A 359 17.30 -11.04 4.14
N TYR A 360 17.08 -9.97 3.39
CA TYR A 360 18.10 -9.35 2.58
C TYR A 360 19.16 -8.60 3.40
N LEU A 361 18.78 -7.95 4.51
CA LEU A 361 19.75 -7.37 5.45
C LEU A 361 20.67 -8.42 6.06
N GLN A 362 20.21 -9.66 6.23
CA GLN A 362 21.06 -10.75 6.71
C GLN A 362 22.22 -11.11 5.76
N ALA A 363 22.19 -10.67 4.49
CA ALA A 363 23.31 -10.82 3.56
C ALA A 363 24.46 -9.82 3.82
N ILE A 364 24.21 -8.76 4.58
CA ILE A 364 25.26 -7.81 5.00
C ILE A 364 25.97 -8.42 6.22
N PRO A 365 27.31 -8.35 6.36
CA PRO A 365 28.00 -8.80 7.58
C PRO A 365 27.40 -8.14 8.83
N GLN A 366 27.27 -8.90 9.92
CA GLN A 366 26.70 -8.35 11.14
C GLN A 366 27.59 -7.24 11.68
N THR A 367 26.97 -6.10 11.99
CA THR A 367 27.64 -5.02 12.71
C THR A 367 27.53 -5.34 14.19
N GLU A 368 28.63 -5.74 14.82
CA GLU A 368 28.68 -5.76 16.28
C GLU A 368 28.54 -4.30 16.74
N LYS A 369 27.59 -4.05 17.65
CA LYS A 369 27.67 -2.80 18.41
C LYS A 369 29.02 -2.84 19.08
N ALA A 370 29.87 -1.84 18.84
CA ALA A 370 30.99 -1.56 19.72
C ALA A 370 30.40 -1.29 21.11
N GLY A 371 30.20 -2.37 21.87
CA GLY A 371 29.98 -2.29 23.30
C GLY A 371 31.26 -1.76 23.90
N ASN A 372 31.11 -0.94 24.93
CA ASN A 372 32.19 -0.46 25.79
C ASN A 372 33.20 -1.56 26.11
N THR A 373 34.27 -1.65 25.33
CA THR A 373 35.57 -2.09 25.80
C THR A 373 36.45 -0.85 25.78
N TYR A 374 36.42 -0.15 26.91
CA TYR A 374 37.64 0.45 27.42
C TYR A 374 38.64 -0.69 27.63
N ASP A 375 39.36 -1.07 26.58
CA ASP A 375 40.68 -1.66 26.76
C ASP A 375 41.70 -0.57 26.40
N ARG A 376 41.97 0.23 27.44
CA ARG A 376 43.24 0.94 27.56
C ARG A 376 44.34 -0.12 27.66
N HIS A 377 45.31 0.01 26.75
CA HIS A 377 46.72 -0.30 26.94
C HIS A 377 47.19 -1.76 26.99
N SER A 378 48.31 -1.93 26.26
CA SER A 378 49.39 -2.91 26.44
C SER A 378 49.12 -4.26 25.75
N TYR A 379 49.95 -4.75 24.82
CA TYR A 379 51.41 -4.71 24.77
C TYR A 379 51.93 -4.79 23.32
N CYS A 380 53.08 -4.11 23.11
CA CYS A 380 54.16 -4.34 22.14
C CYS A 380 53.82 -4.63 20.67
#